data_AF-A0A2E3RTH3-F1
#
_entry.id   AF-A0A2E3RTH3-F1
#
_cell.length_a   1.000
_cell.length_b   1.000
_cell.length_c   1.000
_cell.angle_alpha   90.00
_cell.angle_beta   90.00
_cell.angle_gamma   90.00
#
_symmetry.space_group_name_H-M   'P 1'
#
loop_
_entity.id
_entity.type
_entity.pdbx_description
1 polymer ?
#
loop_
_entity_poly.entity_id
_entity_poly.type
_entity_poly.pdbx_seq_one_letter_code
_entity_poly.pdbx_strand_id
1 'polypeptide(L)'
;MASITGAARLPCDSIVLRMGRPDIVLGCVLVDNPMHENWMVDPDLPGDRLFCYSGTLADGEDPFIGDMRNWTPGGLEALQELIERIQPALETQDRSICLRPHAQGILSDVPGCRKFMETAPPRVELCVDPIGMLTAEMLPDADEHVARIIEGTSDIASMFMLRDCRLSDTDDLVHACPLGDGLLSRDVVMSTFNARIDPGLPVVITPERIEQQVQWLGDR
;
A
#
# COMPACT_ATOMS: atom_id res chain seq x y z
N MET A 1 -7.20 -29.35 29.89
CA MET A 1 -6.10 -28.98 28.97
C MET A 1 -6.64 -27.81 28.16
N ALA A 2 -6.16 -26.60 28.40
CA ALA A 2 -6.57 -25.45 27.59
C ALA A 2 -5.78 -25.50 26.27
N SER A 3 -6.46 -25.44 25.13
CA SER A 3 -5.82 -25.32 23.81
C SER A 3 -6.22 -24.00 23.17
N ILE A 4 -5.23 -23.25 22.72
CA ILE A 4 -5.43 -22.12 21.82
C ILE A 4 -5.51 -22.72 20.42
N THR A 5 -6.69 -22.73 19.82
CA THR A 5 -6.90 -23.12 18.42
C THR A 5 -7.09 -21.85 17.60
N GLY A 6 -6.31 -21.68 16.53
CA GLY A 6 -6.37 -20.50 15.68
C GLY A 6 -7.70 -20.36 14.93
N ALA A 7 -8.07 -19.12 14.61
CA ALA A 7 -9.09 -18.85 13.60
C ALA A 7 -8.67 -19.45 12.25
N ALA A 8 -9.63 -19.98 11.47
CA ALA A 8 -9.34 -20.57 10.16
C ALA A 8 -8.84 -19.54 9.13
N ARG A 9 -9.08 -18.25 9.37
CA ARG A 9 -8.61 -17.11 8.58
C ARG A 9 -7.99 -16.09 9.54
N LEU A 10 -6.81 -15.59 9.20
CA LEU A 10 -6.21 -14.49 9.96
C LEU A 10 -7.01 -13.21 9.70
N PRO A 11 -7.33 -12.41 10.73
CA PRO A 11 -8.10 -11.19 10.57
C PRO A 11 -7.31 -10.06 9.88
N CYS A 12 -5.98 -10.15 9.88
CA CYS A 12 -5.05 -9.30 9.13
C CYS A 12 -3.76 -10.07 8.82
N ASP A 13 -3.01 -9.60 7.82
CA ASP A 13 -1.70 -10.13 7.43
C ASP A 13 -0.60 -9.67 8.40
N SER A 14 -0.63 -8.38 8.73
CA SER A 14 0.39 -7.71 9.54
C SER A 14 -0.16 -6.49 10.26
N ILE A 15 0.57 -6.04 11.28
CA ILE A 15 0.28 -4.82 12.04
C ILE A 15 1.39 -3.80 11.83
N VAL A 16 1.01 -2.53 11.67
CA VAL A 16 1.94 -1.41 11.53
C VAL A 16 2.16 -0.79 12.90
N LEU A 17 3.41 -0.80 13.38
CA LEU A 17 3.78 -0.28 14.69
C LEU A 17 4.57 1.01 14.55
N ARG A 18 4.48 1.88 15.55
CA ARG A 18 5.37 3.06 15.62
C ARG A 18 6.79 2.62 15.95
N MET A 19 7.75 3.06 15.15
CA MET A 19 9.18 2.79 15.39
C MET A 19 9.61 3.23 16.80
N GLY A 20 10.29 2.35 17.53
CA GLY A 20 10.70 2.59 18.93
C GLY A 20 9.57 2.60 19.97
N ARG A 21 8.31 2.42 19.55
CA ARG A 21 7.11 2.41 20.40
C ARG A 21 6.18 1.26 19.99
N PRO A 22 6.57 0.00 20.23
CA PRO A 22 5.79 -1.17 19.80
C PRO A 22 4.44 -1.31 20.51
N ASP A 23 4.22 -0.55 21.59
CA ASP A 23 2.94 -0.41 22.27
C ASP A 23 1.91 0.43 21.48
N ILE A 24 2.35 1.16 20.46
CA ILE A 24 1.50 2.01 19.61
C ILE A 24 1.28 1.31 18.27
N VAL A 25 0.07 0.77 18.09
CA VAL A 25 -0.38 0.21 16.81
C VAL A 25 -1.00 1.31 15.97
N LEU A 26 -0.46 1.53 14.77
CA LEU A 26 -0.92 2.55 13.82
C LEU A 26 -1.99 2.02 12.86
N GLY A 27 -2.06 0.71 12.66
CA GLY A 27 -3.09 0.08 11.86
C GLY A 27 -2.79 -1.38 11.49
N CYS A 28 -3.66 -1.98 10.69
CA CYS A 28 -3.59 -3.38 10.29
C CYS A 28 -3.65 -3.52 8.76
N VAL A 29 -2.88 -4.45 8.20
CA VAL A 29 -2.86 -4.78 6.77
C VAL A 29 -3.83 -5.92 6.49
N LEU A 30 -4.82 -5.67 5.64
CA LEU A 30 -5.84 -6.63 5.24
C LEU A 30 -5.34 -7.45 4.04
N VAL A 31 -5.61 -8.75 4.07
CA VAL A 31 -5.08 -9.73 3.10
C VAL A 31 -5.92 -9.75 1.81
N ASP A 32 -7.21 -9.50 1.94
CA ASP A 32 -8.20 -9.87 0.94
C ASP A 32 -8.47 -8.77 -0.09
N ASN A 33 -8.88 -9.19 -1.29
CA ASN A 33 -9.38 -8.28 -2.32
C ASN A 33 -10.66 -7.58 -1.84
N PRO A 34 -10.67 -6.26 -1.65
CA PRO A 34 -11.86 -5.55 -1.17
C PRO A 34 -13.01 -5.50 -2.17
N MET A 35 -12.76 -5.85 -3.44
CA MET A 35 -13.79 -5.95 -4.48
C MET A 35 -14.59 -7.26 -4.40
N HIS A 36 -14.17 -8.25 -3.61
CA HIS A 36 -14.94 -9.49 -3.47
C HIS A 36 -16.23 -9.25 -2.66
N GLU A 37 -17.32 -9.90 -3.08
CA GLU A 37 -18.66 -9.73 -2.47
C GLU A 37 -18.67 -10.00 -0.95
N ASN A 38 -17.85 -10.95 -0.50
CA ASN A 38 -17.73 -11.38 0.89
C ASN A 38 -16.53 -10.76 1.63
N TRP A 39 -16.03 -9.62 1.16
CA TRP A 39 -14.98 -8.91 1.89
C TRP A 39 -15.51 -8.43 3.24
N MET A 40 -14.84 -8.85 4.31
CA MET A 40 -15.18 -8.53 5.68
C MET A 40 -13.94 -8.09 6.42
N VAL A 41 -14.11 -7.10 7.31
CA VAL A 41 -13.06 -6.62 8.19
C VAL A 41 -13.46 -6.92 9.62
N ASP A 42 -12.53 -7.48 10.38
CA ASP A 42 -12.73 -7.74 11.80
C ASP A 42 -12.75 -6.41 12.58
N PRO A 43 -13.84 -6.06 13.28
CA PRO A 43 -13.97 -4.80 14.00
C PRO A 43 -13.03 -4.69 15.20
N ASP A 44 -12.48 -5.81 15.68
CA ASP A 44 -11.59 -5.86 16.85
C ASP A 44 -10.11 -5.66 16.47
N LEU A 45 -9.80 -5.45 15.18
CA LEU A 45 -8.45 -5.13 14.73
C LEU A 45 -7.91 -3.87 15.42
N PRO A 46 -6.67 -3.85 15.93
CA PRO A 46 -6.13 -2.68 16.62
C PRO A 46 -5.75 -1.54 15.65
N GLY A 47 -5.63 -0.34 16.21
CA GLY A 47 -5.20 0.87 15.50
C GLY A 47 -6.30 1.52 14.66
N ASP A 48 -6.02 2.75 14.23
CA ASP A 48 -7.03 3.61 13.62
C ASP A 48 -7.05 3.52 12.08
N ARG A 49 -6.09 2.80 11.48
CA ARG A 49 -5.99 2.61 10.03
C ARG A 49 -6.14 1.17 9.59
N LEU A 50 -6.90 0.98 8.53
CA LEU A 50 -7.05 -0.28 7.81
C LEU A 50 -6.35 -0.16 6.46
N PHE A 51 -5.20 -0.83 6.31
CA PHE A 51 -4.44 -0.86 5.08
C PHE A 51 -4.95 -1.97 4.17
N CYS A 52 -5.28 -1.65 2.92
CA CYS A 52 -5.58 -2.66 1.92
C CYS A 52 -5.18 -2.16 0.54
N TYR A 53 -5.05 -3.07 -0.42
CA TYR A 53 -4.97 -2.65 -1.81
C TYR A 53 -6.28 -1.99 -2.26
N SER A 54 -6.24 -1.20 -3.33
CA SER A 54 -7.47 -0.70 -3.99
C SER A 54 -8.37 -1.82 -4.53
N GLY A 55 -7.84 -3.03 -4.63
CA GLY A 55 -8.54 -4.22 -5.12
C GLY A 55 -8.46 -4.39 -6.63
N THR A 56 -8.99 -5.51 -7.09
CA THR A 56 -9.01 -5.92 -8.50
C THR A 56 -10.38 -6.49 -8.84
N LEU A 57 -10.81 -6.33 -10.08
CA LEU A 57 -12.01 -6.95 -10.65
C LEU A 57 -11.70 -8.31 -11.28
N ALA A 58 -10.48 -8.82 -11.15
CA ALA A 58 -10.09 -10.15 -11.61
C ALA A 58 -10.97 -11.23 -11.00
N ASP A 59 -11.39 -12.19 -11.82
CA ASP A 59 -12.07 -13.39 -11.36
C ASP A 59 -11.01 -14.38 -10.83
N GLY A 60 -10.94 -14.59 -9.52
CA GLY A 60 -10.00 -15.57 -8.94
C GLY A 60 -9.63 -15.29 -7.49
N GLU A 61 -8.79 -16.17 -6.91
CA GLU A 61 -8.27 -16.00 -5.56
C GLU A 61 -7.00 -15.12 -5.52
N ASP A 62 -6.27 -15.02 -6.63
CA ASP A 62 -5.04 -14.22 -6.70
C ASP A 62 -5.34 -12.76 -7.12
N PRO A 63 -5.21 -11.79 -6.19
CA PRO A 63 -5.51 -10.39 -6.47
C PRO A 63 -4.43 -9.70 -7.33
N PHE A 64 -3.35 -10.40 -7.67
CA PHE A 64 -2.22 -9.87 -8.43
C PHE A 64 -2.22 -10.31 -9.90
N ILE A 65 -3.28 -10.99 -10.34
CA ILE A 65 -3.52 -11.23 -11.77
C ILE A 65 -4.13 -9.96 -12.37
N GLY A 66 -3.51 -9.45 -13.43
CA GLY A 66 -3.99 -8.27 -14.15
C GLY A 66 -5.34 -8.51 -14.82
N ASP A 67 -6.27 -7.59 -14.62
CA ASP A 67 -7.58 -7.59 -15.28
C ASP A 67 -7.83 -6.24 -15.96
N MET A 68 -8.15 -6.27 -17.25
CA MET A 68 -8.36 -5.05 -18.04
C MET A 68 -9.49 -4.18 -17.50
N ARG A 69 -10.49 -4.74 -16.81
CA ARG A 69 -11.59 -3.99 -16.20
C ARG A 69 -11.10 -2.98 -15.16
N ASN A 70 -9.98 -3.26 -14.49
CA ASN A 70 -9.39 -2.38 -13.47
C ASN A 70 -9.04 -1.00 -14.02
N TRP A 71 -8.60 -0.96 -15.29
CA TRP A 71 -8.11 0.26 -15.93
C TRP A 71 -9.17 0.94 -16.81
N THR A 72 -10.44 0.60 -16.60
CA THR A 72 -11.58 1.26 -17.26
C THR A 72 -12.26 2.23 -16.30
N PRO A 73 -13.08 3.18 -16.79
CA PRO A 73 -13.93 4.00 -15.91
C PRO A 73 -14.76 3.18 -14.91
N GLY A 74 -15.24 2.00 -15.33
CA GLY A 74 -16.01 1.10 -14.48
C GLY A 74 -15.22 0.55 -13.28
N GLY A 75 -13.90 0.39 -13.40
CA GLY A 75 -13.05 0.00 -12.27
C GLY A 75 -13.03 1.07 -11.17
N LEU A 76 -12.88 2.33 -11.57
CA LEU A 76 -12.91 3.47 -10.64
C LEU A 76 -14.30 3.65 -10.01
N GLU A 77 -15.37 3.48 -10.79
CA GLU A 77 -16.76 3.51 -10.31
C GLU A 77 -16.98 2.42 -9.25
N ALA A 78 -16.53 1.18 -9.49
CA ALA A 78 -16.63 0.09 -8.52
C ALA A 78 -15.90 0.38 -7.20
N LEU A 79 -14.71 1.00 -7.27
CA LEU A 79 -13.99 1.44 -6.07
C LEU A 79 -14.75 2.55 -5.33
N GLN A 80 -15.34 3.51 -6.04
CA GLN A 80 -16.17 4.56 -5.44
C GLN A 80 -17.39 3.95 -4.72
N GLU A 81 -18.09 3.02 -5.36
CA GLU A 81 -19.22 2.30 -4.76
C GLU A 81 -18.82 1.52 -3.49
N LEU A 82 -17.64 0.88 -3.50
CA LEU A 82 -17.10 0.26 -2.28
C LEU A 82 -16.94 1.30 -1.16
N ILE A 83 -16.28 2.42 -1.46
CA ILE A 83 -16.02 3.47 -0.47
C ILE A 83 -17.31 4.02 0.12
N GLU A 84 -18.29 4.35 -0.73
CA GLU A 84 -19.61 4.82 -0.30
C GLU A 84 -20.29 3.81 0.63
N ARG A 85 -20.19 2.52 0.32
CA ARG A 85 -20.77 1.44 1.12
C ARG A 85 -20.11 1.30 2.51
N ILE A 86 -18.79 1.46 2.61
CA ILE A 86 -18.06 1.26 3.88
C ILE A 86 -17.91 2.53 4.71
N GLN A 87 -18.10 3.72 4.12
CA GLN A 87 -17.90 5.00 4.80
C GLN A 87 -18.66 5.11 6.14
N PRO A 88 -19.95 4.74 6.25
CA PRO A 88 -20.66 4.83 7.54
C PRO A 88 -20.03 3.98 8.65
N ALA A 89 -19.46 2.83 8.29
CA ALA A 89 -18.77 1.97 9.25
C ALA A 89 -17.44 2.58 9.70
N LEU A 90 -16.66 3.15 8.77
CA LEU A 90 -15.42 3.88 9.08
C LEU A 90 -15.70 5.07 10.02
N GLU A 91 -16.77 5.82 9.76
CA GLU A 91 -17.18 6.94 10.62
C GLU A 91 -17.63 6.48 12.01
N THR A 92 -18.45 5.42 12.08
CA THR A 92 -18.94 4.87 13.35
C THR A 92 -17.82 4.34 14.23
N GLN A 93 -16.78 3.76 13.61
CA GLN A 93 -15.64 3.17 14.32
C GLN A 93 -14.47 4.14 14.51
N ASP A 94 -14.59 5.38 14.03
CA ASP A 94 -13.51 6.37 14.00
C ASP A 94 -12.21 5.87 13.35
N ARG A 95 -12.34 5.16 12.22
CA ARG A 95 -11.20 4.58 11.47
C ARG A 95 -11.02 5.24 10.10
N SER A 96 -9.83 5.09 9.55
CA SER A 96 -9.53 5.38 8.14
C SER A 96 -9.26 4.10 7.37
N ILE A 97 -9.62 4.08 6.08
CA ILE A 97 -9.13 3.09 5.12
C ILE A 97 -7.97 3.70 4.34
N CYS A 98 -6.84 3.00 4.31
CA CYS A 98 -5.62 3.44 3.63
C CYS A 98 -5.38 2.55 2.41
N LEU A 99 -5.73 3.07 1.24
CA LEU A 99 -5.61 2.34 -0.01
C LEU A 99 -4.15 2.34 -0.47
N ARG A 100 -3.64 1.15 -0.80
CA ARG A 100 -2.33 0.93 -1.39
C ARG A 100 -2.48 0.71 -2.90
N PRO A 101 -1.97 1.62 -3.74
CA PRO A 101 -1.91 1.39 -5.17
C PRO A 101 -1.06 0.18 -5.53
N HIS A 102 -1.41 -0.48 -6.62
CA HIS A 102 -0.66 -1.61 -7.16
C HIS A 102 -0.84 -1.68 -8.67
N ALA A 103 0.19 -2.07 -9.42
CA ALA A 103 0.17 -2.11 -10.89
C ALA A 103 -1.03 -2.92 -11.45
N GLN A 104 -1.44 -3.96 -10.72
CA GLN A 104 -2.55 -4.85 -11.09
C GLN A 104 -3.90 -4.46 -10.47
N GLY A 105 -3.95 -3.41 -9.64
CA GLY A 105 -5.17 -2.94 -8.98
C GLY A 105 -5.90 -1.85 -9.75
N ILE A 106 -7.07 -1.45 -9.23
CA ILE A 106 -7.86 -0.34 -9.77
C ILE A 106 -7.06 0.98 -9.70
N LEU A 107 -6.46 1.26 -8.55
CA LEU A 107 -5.48 2.33 -8.41
C LEU A 107 -4.09 1.76 -8.76
N SER A 108 -3.64 1.98 -9.99
CA SER A 108 -2.41 1.40 -10.54
C SER A 108 -1.36 2.41 -10.99
N ASP A 109 -1.78 3.64 -11.27
CA ASP A 109 -0.90 4.71 -11.72
C ASP A 109 -1.15 6.03 -10.96
N VAL A 110 -0.24 6.99 -11.16
CA VAL A 110 -0.34 8.30 -10.52
C VAL A 110 -1.62 9.05 -10.96
N PRO A 111 -1.96 9.17 -12.26
CA PRO A 111 -3.17 9.88 -12.68
C PRO A 111 -4.46 9.32 -12.07
N GLY A 112 -4.60 7.99 -12.01
CA GLY A 112 -5.75 7.31 -11.41
C GLY A 112 -5.84 7.58 -9.91
N CYS A 113 -4.72 7.52 -9.19
CA CYS A 113 -4.67 7.88 -7.77
C CYS A 113 -5.13 9.33 -7.55
N ARG A 114 -4.60 10.29 -8.33
CA ARG A 114 -4.98 11.71 -8.21
C ARG A 114 -6.47 11.92 -8.47
N LYS A 115 -6.97 11.40 -9.60
CA LYS A 115 -8.37 11.50 -9.99
C LYS A 115 -9.30 10.95 -8.91
N PHE A 116 -8.94 9.82 -8.30
CA PHE A 116 -9.72 9.24 -7.21
C PHE A 116 -9.71 10.12 -5.96
N MET A 117 -8.53 10.61 -5.56
CA MET A 117 -8.36 11.42 -4.36
C MET A 117 -9.03 12.80 -4.43
N GLU A 118 -9.30 13.34 -5.62
CA GLU A 118 -10.06 14.59 -5.80
C GLU A 118 -11.48 14.53 -5.20
N THR A 119 -12.08 13.34 -5.16
CA THR A 119 -13.45 13.13 -4.65
C THR A 119 -13.50 12.20 -3.44
N ALA A 120 -12.35 11.79 -2.92
CA ALA A 120 -12.27 10.83 -1.82
C ALA A 120 -12.83 11.43 -0.52
N PRO A 121 -13.66 10.70 0.25
CA PRO A 121 -14.11 11.13 1.57
C PRO A 121 -12.96 11.31 2.57
N PRO A 122 -13.15 12.08 3.67
CA PRO A 122 -12.08 12.41 4.61
C PRO A 122 -11.36 11.24 5.30
N ARG A 123 -12.01 10.07 5.39
CA ARG A 123 -11.48 8.84 6.01
C ARG A 123 -10.84 7.88 5.01
N VAL A 124 -10.68 8.31 3.77
CA VAL A 124 -9.96 7.58 2.73
C VAL A 124 -8.59 8.21 2.58
N GLU A 125 -7.58 7.40 2.84
CA GLU A 125 -6.17 7.76 2.82
C GLU A 125 -5.44 6.97 1.73
N LEU A 126 -4.26 7.46 1.32
CA LEU A 126 -3.41 6.78 0.35
C LEU A 126 -2.06 6.40 0.99
N CYS A 127 -1.75 5.10 1.00
CA CYS A 127 -0.42 4.57 1.34
C CYS A 127 0.30 4.27 0.04
N VAL A 128 1.17 5.18 -0.39
CA VAL A 128 1.87 5.01 -1.67
C VAL A 128 3.04 4.07 -1.49
N ASP A 129 3.04 3.00 -2.27
CA ASP A 129 4.10 2.01 -2.36
C ASP A 129 4.64 2.03 -3.79
N PRO A 130 5.66 2.85 -4.10
CA PRO A 130 6.11 3.03 -5.46
C PRO A 130 6.51 1.72 -6.14
N ILE A 131 7.08 0.78 -5.37
CA ILE A 131 7.45 -0.54 -5.87
C ILE A 131 6.24 -1.36 -6.27
N GLY A 132 5.15 -1.31 -5.49
CA GLY A 132 3.90 -1.99 -5.84
C GLY A 132 3.28 -1.52 -7.16
N MET A 133 3.66 -0.34 -7.65
CA MET A 133 3.16 0.25 -8.90
C MET A 133 4.07 -0.02 -10.11
N LEU A 134 5.22 -0.68 -9.92
CA LEU A 134 6.12 -1.01 -11.02
C LEU A 134 5.71 -2.31 -11.72
N THR A 135 5.86 -2.34 -13.04
CA THR A 135 5.85 -3.56 -13.85
C THR A 135 7.28 -3.98 -14.18
N ALA A 136 7.48 -5.24 -14.60
CA ALA A 136 8.83 -5.77 -14.87
C ALA A 136 9.57 -4.98 -15.97
N GLU A 137 8.86 -4.49 -16.97
CA GLU A 137 9.39 -3.66 -18.06
C GLU A 137 9.89 -2.29 -17.60
N MET A 138 9.46 -1.81 -16.42
CA MET A 138 9.90 -0.54 -15.85
C MET A 138 11.22 -0.66 -15.07
N LEU A 139 11.66 -1.88 -14.74
CA LEU A 139 12.84 -2.09 -13.90
C LEU A 139 14.16 -1.52 -14.46
N PRO A 140 14.41 -1.49 -15.78
CA PRO A 140 15.61 -0.85 -16.33
C PRO A 140 15.75 0.63 -15.93
N ASP A 141 14.63 1.32 -15.71
CA ASP A 141 14.56 2.73 -15.33
C ASP A 141 13.84 2.92 -13.98
N ALA A 142 13.92 1.93 -13.08
CA ALA A 142 13.15 1.88 -11.83
C ALA A 142 13.30 3.15 -10.98
N ASP A 143 14.52 3.66 -10.84
CA ASP A 143 14.81 4.88 -10.07
C ASP A 143 14.01 6.09 -10.58
N GLU A 144 13.92 6.25 -11.90
CA GLU A 144 13.20 7.36 -12.52
C GLU A 144 11.68 7.20 -12.33
N HIS A 145 11.17 5.97 -12.47
CA HIS A 145 9.76 5.68 -12.25
C HIS A 145 9.36 5.89 -10.79
N VAL A 146 10.15 5.42 -9.83
CA VAL A 146 9.93 5.63 -8.39
C VAL A 146 9.96 7.12 -8.05
N ALA A 147 10.94 7.87 -8.57
CA ALA A 147 11.01 9.31 -8.39
C ALA A 147 9.74 10.01 -8.91
N ARG A 148 9.29 9.69 -10.13
CA ARG A 148 8.05 10.24 -10.72
C ARG A 148 6.81 9.90 -9.90
N ILE A 149 6.71 8.69 -9.36
CA ILE A 149 5.59 8.28 -8.50
C ILE A 149 5.59 9.11 -7.21
N ILE A 150 6.74 9.25 -6.55
CA ILE A 150 6.88 10.07 -5.34
C ILE A 150 6.49 11.52 -5.63
N GLU A 151 7.03 12.12 -6.69
CA GLU A 151 6.70 13.49 -7.08
C GLU A 151 5.20 13.66 -7.34
N GLY A 152 4.63 12.77 -8.13
CA GLY A 152 3.24 12.84 -8.57
C GLY A 152 2.20 12.50 -7.51
N THR A 153 2.62 11.97 -6.35
CA THR A 153 1.71 11.61 -5.24
C THR A 153 2.01 12.33 -3.93
N SER A 154 3.10 13.10 -3.87
CA SER A 154 3.60 13.75 -2.64
C SER A 154 2.57 14.55 -1.84
N ASP A 155 1.63 15.23 -2.49
CA ASP A 155 0.61 16.08 -1.89
C ASP A 155 -0.72 15.36 -1.58
N ILE A 156 -0.90 14.14 -2.10
CA ILE A 156 -2.11 13.32 -1.87
C ILE A 156 -1.84 12.07 -1.03
N ALA A 157 -0.58 11.72 -0.82
CA ALA A 157 -0.17 10.59 0.01
C ALA A 157 -0.35 10.94 1.49
N SER A 158 -0.99 10.04 2.23
CA SER A 158 -1.05 10.12 3.70
C SER A 158 0.16 9.45 4.35
N MET A 159 0.87 8.59 3.60
CA MET A 159 2.14 7.98 3.95
C MET A 159 2.78 7.27 2.76
N PHE A 160 4.05 6.90 2.91
CA PHE A 160 4.76 6.06 1.95
C PHE A 160 5.17 4.73 2.58
N MET A 161 4.91 3.63 1.89
CA MET A 161 5.56 2.35 2.15
C MET A 161 6.80 2.27 1.25
N LEU A 162 7.98 2.46 1.83
CA LEU A 162 9.23 2.42 1.09
C LEU A 162 9.86 1.03 1.19
N ARG A 163 10.09 0.46 0.02
CA ARG A 163 10.71 -0.85 -0.20
C ARG A 163 11.67 -0.74 -1.38
N ASP A 164 12.56 -1.69 -1.48
CA ASP A 164 13.38 -1.89 -2.67
C ASP A 164 12.73 -2.95 -3.57
N CYS A 165 13.29 -3.18 -4.75
CA CYS A 165 12.78 -4.19 -5.68
C CYS A 165 13.87 -4.99 -6.37
N ARG A 166 13.51 -6.21 -6.76
CA ARG A 166 14.32 -7.09 -7.60
C ARG A 166 13.43 -7.71 -8.68
N LEU A 167 14.01 -8.04 -9.82
CA LEU A 167 13.37 -8.97 -10.76
C LEU A 167 13.54 -10.39 -10.20
N SER A 168 12.47 -11.17 -10.19
CA SER A 168 12.57 -12.59 -9.86
C SER A 168 13.11 -13.37 -11.06
N ASP A 169 14.07 -14.26 -10.78
CA ASP A 169 14.65 -15.16 -11.78
C ASP A 169 13.66 -16.26 -12.26
N THR A 170 12.49 -16.38 -11.62
CA THR A 170 11.58 -17.53 -11.82
C THR A 170 10.28 -17.21 -12.53
N ASP A 171 9.75 -16.00 -12.39
CA ASP A 171 8.42 -15.62 -12.88
C ASP A 171 8.43 -14.30 -13.66
N ASP A 172 9.62 -13.69 -13.86
CA ASP A 172 9.79 -12.37 -14.49
C ASP A 172 8.93 -11.27 -13.84
N LEU A 173 8.56 -11.41 -12.57
CA LEU A 173 7.80 -10.42 -11.81
C LEU A 173 8.71 -9.52 -10.96
N VAL A 174 8.21 -8.33 -10.64
CA VAL A 174 8.83 -7.43 -9.67
C VAL A 174 8.51 -7.92 -8.27
N HIS A 175 9.55 -8.30 -7.52
CA HIS A 175 9.41 -8.65 -6.10
C HIS A 175 9.95 -7.53 -5.23
N ALA A 176 9.13 -7.07 -4.29
CA ALA A 176 9.56 -6.13 -3.28
C ALA A 176 10.50 -6.78 -2.28
N CYS A 177 11.48 -6.04 -1.80
CA CYS A 177 12.42 -6.48 -0.78
C CYS A 177 12.80 -5.31 0.15
N PRO A 178 13.48 -5.57 1.28
CA PRO A 178 13.90 -4.51 2.20
C PRO A 178 14.78 -3.46 1.52
N LEU A 179 14.70 -2.21 1.98
CA LEU A 179 15.56 -1.12 1.47
C LEU A 179 17.04 -1.47 1.53
N GLY A 180 17.74 -1.30 0.40
CA GLY A 180 19.18 -1.59 0.26
C GLY A 180 19.50 -3.03 -0.13
N ASP A 181 18.49 -3.89 -0.27
CA ASP A 181 18.67 -5.23 -0.83
C ASP A 181 18.46 -5.27 -2.33
N GLY A 182 17.77 -4.31 -2.93
CA GLY A 182 17.35 -4.39 -4.33
C GLY A 182 18.23 -3.60 -5.28
N LEU A 183 17.58 -3.06 -6.30
CA LEU A 183 18.19 -2.39 -7.44
C LEU A 183 18.15 -0.86 -7.32
N LEU A 184 17.36 -0.31 -6.38
CA LEU A 184 17.16 1.13 -6.31
C LEU A 184 18.41 1.88 -5.86
N SER A 185 18.72 2.98 -6.55
CA SER A 185 19.71 3.94 -6.10
C SER A 185 19.18 4.75 -4.93
N ARG A 186 19.76 4.54 -3.75
CA ARG A 186 19.48 5.32 -2.54
C ARG A 186 19.54 6.81 -2.79
N ASP A 187 20.60 7.27 -3.46
CA ASP A 187 20.84 8.70 -3.64
C ASP A 187 19.76 9.33 -4.53
N VAL A 188 19.33 8.64 -5.59
CA VAL A 188 18.25 9.14 -6.46
C VAL A 188 16.93 9.19 -5.69
N VAL A 189 16.51 8.07 -5.11
CA VAL A 189 15.22 7.97 -4.42
C VAL A 189 15.14 8.94 -3.25
N MET A 190 16.17 8.99 -2.40
CA MET A 190 16.17 9.88 -1.23
C MET A 190 16.34 11.35 -1.61
N SER A 191 17.01 11.68 -2.72
CA SER A 191 17.05 13.08 -3.19
C SER A 191 15.65 13.58 -3.56
N THR A 192 14.88 12.80 -4.32
CA THR A 192 13.51 13.14 -4.68
C THR A 192 12.61 13.13 -3.45
N PHE A 193 12.70 12.10 -2.62
CA PHE A 193 11.86 11.98 -1.44
C PHE A 193 12.07 13.16 -0.48
N ASN A 194 13.32 13.52 -0.14
CA ASN A 194 13.60 14.64 0.75
C ASN A 194 13.26 16.00 0.13
N ALA A 195 13.27 16.13 -1.19
CA ALA A 195 12.89 17.37 -1.86
C ALA A 195 11.37 17.60 -1.92
N ARG A 196 10.57 16.53 -1.79
CA ARG A 196 9.12 16.57 -2.06
C ARG A 196 8.25 16.27 -0.85
N ILE A 197 8.74 15.44 0.07
CA ILE A 197 7.93 14.89 1.14
C ILE A 197 8.18 15.64 2.44
N ASP A 198 7.10 16.00 3.14
CA ASP A 198 7.15 16.57 4.48
C ASP A 198 7.87 15.61 5.45
N PRO A 199 8.86 16.08 6.24
CA PRO A 199 9.55 15.23 7.23
C PRO A 199 8.63 14.55 8.25
N GLY A 200 7.45 15.11 8.52
CA GLY A 200 6.43 14.54 9.39
C GLY A 200 5.56 13.48 8.73
N LEU A 201 5.63 13.29 7.41
CA LEU A 201 4.84 12.28 6.71
C LEU A 201 5.35 10.87 7.08
N PRO A 202 4.48 9.97 7.55
CA PRO A 202 4.90 8.63 7.95
C PRO A 202 5.54 7.84 6.80
N VAL A 203 6.61 7.11 7.15
CA VAL A 203 7.25 6.11 6.28
C VAL A 203 7.11 4.74 6.92
N VAL A 204 6.54 3.80 6.18
CA VAL A 204 6.40 2.40 6.57
C VAL A 204 7.49 1.59 5.87
N ILE A 205 8.16 0.73 6.63
CA ILE A 205 9.16 -0.24 6.15
C ILE A 205 8.75 -1.65 6.57
N THR A 206 9.30 -2.67 5.92
CA THR A 206 9.03 -4.07 6.27
C THR A 206 9.75 -4.47 7.57
N PRO A 207 9.31 -5.54 8.27
CA PRO A 207 9.90 -5.92 9.55
C PRO A 207 11.31 -6.53 9.45
N GLU A 208 11.76 -6.91 8.26
CA GLU A 208 13.09 -7.46 8.04
C GLU A 208 14.16 -6.37 8.03
N ARG A 209 15.36 -6.67 8.55
CA ARG A 209 16.54 -5.79 8.41
C ARG A 209 16.31 -4.32 8.80
N ILE A 210 15.51 -4.06 9.84
CA ILE A 210 15.11 -2.71 10.27
C ILE A 210 16.30 -1.76 10.39
N GLU A 211 17.41 -2.18 11.01
CA GLU A 211 18.61 -1.34 11.16
C GLU A 211 19.18 -0.87 9.81
N GLN A 212 19.29 -1.77 8.85
CA GLN A 212 19.75 -1.45 7.48
C GLN A 212 18.77 -0.48 6.81
N GLN A 213 17.47 -0.74 6.90
CA GLN A 213 16.46 0.10 6.27
C GLN A 213 16.43 1.52 6.87
N VAL A 214 16.57 1.64 8.20
CA VAL A 214 16.68 2.93 8.89
C VAL A 214 17.95 3.67 8.46
N GLN A 215 19.09 2.98 8.37
CA GLN A 215 20.32 3.58 7.86
C GLN A 215 20.17 4.03 6.38
N TRP A 216 19.48 3.23 5.58
CA TRP A 216 19.19 3.56 4.18
C TRP A 216 18.34 4.82 4.09
N LEU A 217 17.30 4.96 4.92
CA LEU A 217 16.49 6.17 5.00
C LEU A 217 17.28 7.40 5.49
N GLY A 218 18.31 7.20 6.32
CA GLY A 218 19.12 8.26 6.90
C GLY A 218 18.39 9.03 8.00
N ASP A 219 18.97 10.16 8.44
CA ASP A 219 18.34 11.03 9.43
C ASP A 219 17.16 11.77 8.78
N ARG A 220 15.96 11.56 9.32
CA ARG A 220 14.70 12.15 8.87
C ARG A 220 13.96 12.77 10.04
#